data_AF-A0A953KCK2-F1
#
_entry.id   AF-A0A953KCK2-F1
#
_cell.length_a   1.000
_cell.length_b   1.000
_cell.length_c   1.000
_cell.angle_alpha   90.00
_cell.angle_beta   90.00
_cell.angle_gamma   90.00
#
_symmetry.space_group_name_H-M   'P 1'
#
loop_
_entity.id
_entity.type
_entity.pdbx_description
1 polymer ?
#
loop_
_entity_poly.entity_id
_entity_poly.type
_entity_poly.pdbx_seq_one_letter_code
_entity_poly.pdbx_strand_id
1 'polypeptide(L)'
;MKSLLVCLAFLIVPSIALAQGTVVVDAPFQIGIGTSTKTQDTLITVTNTGVRGASTTPGNTADITGAICANFYAFSAVDGSFVSCCTCPVAPNAARVITVNRDLAPNANKSPTTVRTLVKLIGTLPVAGVCEGGATAASTLTSGLVAWRSNVITTSSTTDMSSYQTESPFVPAVLSAGELNKMLVGCENYSQLPNSRLICRDCQ
;
A
#
# COMPACT_ATOMS: atom_id res chain seq x y z
N MET A 1 -72.35 7.29 26.45
CA MET A 1 -72.06 8.43 25.56
C MET A 1 -71.06 9.35 26.24
N LYS A 2 -70.00 9.78 25.51
CA LYS A 2 -68.87 10.65 25.91
C LYS A 2 -67.71 9.89 26.59
N SER A 3 -66.82 9.25 25.84
CA SER A 3 -65.64 9.82 25.15
C SER A 3 -64.57 10.36 26.11
N LEU A 4 -63.61 9.51 26.45
CA LEU A 4 -62.29 9.95 26.87
C LEU A 4 -61.24 9.08 26.14
N LEU A 5 -60.88 9.55 24.96
CA LEU A 5 -59.83 9.03 24.09
C LEU A 5 -58.50 9.52 24.67
N VAL A 6 -57.76 8.68 25.39
CA VAL A 6 -56.39 8.99 25.81
C VAL A 6 -55.44 8.45 24.75
N CYS A 7 -54.91 9.39 23.96
CA CYS A 7 -53.84 9.19 22.98
C CYS A 7 -52.58 8.64 23.68
N LEU A 8 -52.29 7.35 23.53
CA LEU A 8 -50.96 6.80 23.78
C LEU A 8 -50.16 6.86 22.47
N ALA A 9 -49.57 8.02 22.22
CA ALA A 9 -48.63 8.21 21.13
C ALA A 9 -47.36 7.39 21.42
N PHE A 10 -47.20 6.26 20.72
CA PHE A 10 -45.92 5.58 20.60
C PHE A 10 -44.94 6.52 19.89
N LEU A 11 -44.08 7.18 20.65
CA LEU A 11 -42.92 7.91 20.16
C LEU A 11 -41.93 6.88 19.58
N ILE A 12 -42.01 6.68 18.27
CA ILE A 12 -40.99 6.00 17.48
C ILE A 12 -39.78 6.93 17.46
N VAL A 13 -38.77 6.63 18.28
CA VAL A 13 -37.48 7.32 18.20
C VAL A 13 -36.77 6.81 16.94
N PRO A 14 -36.44 7.65 15.95
CA PRO A 14 -35.53 7.23 14.91
C PRO A 14 -34.14 7.11 15.54
N SER A 15 -33.60 5.90 15.61
CA SER A 15 -32.21 5.65 15.94
C SER A 15 -31.35 6.39 14.91
N ILE A 16 -30.80 7.55 15.30
CA ILE A 16 -29.75 8.22 14.54
C ILE A 16 -28.53 7.31 14.63
N ALA A 17 -28.34 6.48 13.61
CA ALA A 17 -27.07 5.81 13.40
C ALA A 17 -26.04 6.90 13.11
N LEU A 18 -25.31 7.31 14.14
CA LEU A 18 -24.09 8.08 13.97
C LEU A 18 -23.20 7.25 13.05
N ALA A 19 -22.97 7.76 11.83
CA ALA A 19 -21.92 7.28 10.96
C ALA A 19 -20.60 7.42 11.73
N GLN A 20 -20.20 6.36 12.43
CA GLN A 20 -18.89 6.29 13.04
C GLN A 20 -17.90 6.39 11.87
N GLY A 21 -17.21 7.53 11.79
CA GLY A 21 -16.18 7.73 10.78
C GLY A 21 -15.26 6.52 10.76
N THR A 22 -14.92 6.04 9.57
CA THR A 22 -14.02 4.89 9.40
C THR A 22 -12.76 5.14 10.22
N VAL A 23 -12.62 4.42 11.34
CA VAL A 23 -11.36 4.40 12.07
C VAL A 23 -10.35 3.76 11.11
N VAL A 24 -9.42 4.57 10.61
CA VAL A 24 -8.26 4.04 9.90
C VAL A 24 -7.43 3.33 10.95
N VAL A 25 -7.66 2.01 11.08
CA VAL A 25 -6.87 1.17 11.96
C VAL A 25 -5.47 1.13 11.35
N ASP A 26 -4.50 1.76 12.02
CA ASP A 26 -3.09 1.61 11.68
C ASP A 26 -2.72 0.13 11.80
N ALA A 27 -2.48 -0.48 10.65
CA ALA A 27 -2.20 -1.90 10.54
C ALA A 27 -0.87 -2.10 9.81
N PRO A 28 -0.07 -3.10 10.24
CA PRO A 28 1.20 -3.41 9.59
C PRO A 28 1.01 -3.90 8.15
N PHE A 29 -0.21 -4.31 7.75
CA PHE A 29 -0.52 -4.86 6.44
C PHE A 29 -1.61 -4.05 5.74
N GLN A 30 -1.31 -3.64 4.50
CA GLN A 30 -2.21 -2.87 3.65
C GLN A 30 -2.19 -3.40 2.23
N ILE A 31 -3.29 -3.22 1.51
CA ILE A 31 -3.43 -3.65 0.11
C ILE A 31 -3.83 -2.49 -0.79
N GLY A 32 -3.29 -2.51 -2.01
CA GLY A 32 -3.64 -1.59 -3.07
C GLY A 32 -3.58 -2.29 -4.42
N ILE A 33 -4.19 -1.72 -5.44
CA ILE A 33 -4.10 -2.20 -6.83
C ILE A 33 -3.55 -1.08 -7.70
N GLY A 34 -2.45 -1.32 -8.38
CA GLY A 34 -1.93 -0.43 -9.41
C GLY A 34 -2.28 -0.93 -10.82
N THR A 35 -2.37 -0.01 -11.76
CA THR A 35 -2.57 -0.28 -13.18
C THR A 35 -1.56 0.50 -13.99
N SER A 36 -0.80 -0.19 -14.81
CA SER A 36 0.25 0.43 -15.61
C SER A 36 0.21 -0.07 -17.05
N THR A 37 0.66 0.79 -17.96
CA THR A 37 0.87 0.50 -19.38
C THR A 37 2.29 0.95 -19.76
N LYS A 38 2.63 0.88 -21.04
CA LYS A 38 3.90 1.48 -21.52
C LYS A 38 3.97 3.00 -21.36
N THR A 39 2.83 3.69 -21.39
CA THR A 39 2.76 5.16 -21.43
C THR A 39 2.20 5.79 -20.16
N GLN A 40 1.62 4.98 -19.27
CA GLN A 40 1.04 5.41 -18.00
C GLN A 40 1.50 4.48 -16.88
N ASP A 41 1.72 5.03 -15.69
CA ASP A 41 2.14 4.27 -14.53
C ASP A 41 1.34 4.69 -13.30
N THR A 42 1.21 3.76 -12.36
CA THR A 42 0.71 4.06 -11.02
C THR A 42 1.90 4.41 -10.16
N LEU A 43 1.84 5.59 -9.54
CA LEU A 43 2.76 5.96 -8.48
C LEU A 43 2.21 5.44 -7.16
N ILE A 44 3.06 4.81 -6.35
CA ILE A 44 2.72 4.40 -4.99
C ILE A 44 3.60 5.20 -4.07
N THR A 45 2.97 6.06 -3.28
CA THR A 45 3.63 6.85 -2.27
C THR A 45 3.37 6.18 -0.92
N VAL A 46 4.43 5.93 -0.16
CA VAL A 46 4.36 5.44 1.22
C VAL A 46 5.05 6.45 2.14
N THR A 47 4.44 6.73 3.29
CA THR A 47 5.01 7.59 4.32
C THR A 47 5.05 6.87 5.66
N ASN A 48 6.00 7.26 6.51
CA ASN A 48 6.08 6.83 7.90
C ASN A 48 5.47 7.92 8.79
N THR A 49 4.43 7.56 9.55
CA THR A 49 3.67 8.47 10.41
C THR A 49 4.44 8.96 11.64
N GLY A 50 5.61 8.39 11.92
CA GLY A 50 6.43 8.73 13.08
C GLY A 50 5.92 8.11 14.39
N VAL A 51 5.01 7.15 14.34
CA VAL A 51 4.46 6.46 15.54
C VAL A 51 5.55 5.82 16.41
N ARG A 52 6.73 5.56 15.83
CA ARG A 52 7.89 4.96 16.50
C ARG A 52 8.94 5.97 16.97
N GLY A 53 8.58 7.25 17.04
CA GLY A 53 9.50 8.34 17.32
C GLY A 53 10.29 8.77 16.08
N ALA A 54 11.03 9.87 16.20
CA ALA A 54 11.81 10.45 15.12
C ALA A 54 13.16 10.97 15.62
N SER A 55 14.20 10.77 14.81
CA SER A 55 15.46 11.50 14.97
C SER A 55 15.29 12.97 14.56
N THR A 56 16.09 13.86 15.15
CA THR A 56 16.21 15.25 14.69
C THR A 56 17.05 15.39 13.42
N THR A 57 17.82 14.35 13.08
CA THR A 57 18.61 14.32 11.85
C THR A 57 17.72 13.95 10.67
N PRO A 58 17.66 14.78 9.62
CA PRO A 58 16.94 14.43 8.40
C PRO A 58 17.64 13.27 7.69
N GLY A 59 16.85 12.38 7.10
CA GLY A 59 17.37 11.23 6.38
C GLY A 59 16.23 10.34 5.93
N ASN A 60 16.55 9.32 5.14
CA ASN A 60 15.56 8.34 4.72
C ASN A 60 16.17 6.92 4.64
N THR A 61 17.13 6.66 5.52
CA THR A 61 17.88 5.40 5.61
C THR A 61 17.35 4.55 6.77
N ALA A 62 17.67 3.25 6.75
CA ALA A 62 17.16 2.27 7.71
C ALA A 62 17.76 2.41 9.12
N ASP A 63 18.88 3.12 9.27
CA ASP A 63 19.58 3.42 10.52
C ASP A 63 18.99 4.62 11.27
N ILE A 64 18.11 5.40 10.64
CA ILE A 64 17.42 6.51 11.29
C ILE A 64 16.47 5.97 12.37
N THR A 65 16.54 6.54 13.57
CA THR A 65 15.62 6.21 14.67
C THR A 65 14.16 6.40 14.25
N GLY A 66 13.37 5.36 14.43
CA GLY A 66 11.96 5.33 14.05
C GLY A 66 11.69 4.92 12.60
N ALA A 67 12.73 4.64 11.80
CA ALA A 67 12.55 4.13 10.45
C ALA A 67 11.76 2.82 10.43
N ILE A 68 11.00 2.65 9.34
CA ILE A 68 10.22 1.46 9.05
C ILE A 68 10.60 0.99 7.65
N CYS A 69 10.77 -0.31 7.48
CA CYS A 69 10.97 -0.93 6.18
C CYS A 69 9.61 -1.22 5.55
N ALA A 70 9.32 -0.53 4.44
CA ALA A 70 8.17 -0.76 3.60
C ALA A 70 8.48 -1.88 2.62
N ASN A 71 7.91 -3.06 2.87
CA ASN A 71 8.06 -4.24 2.01
C ASN A 71 6.87 -4.34 1.07
N PHE A 72 7.14 -4.33 -0.23
CA PHE A 72 6.14 -4.45 -1.27
C PHE A 72 6.19 -5.84 -1.88
N TYR A 73 5.03 -6.48 -2.01
CA TYR A 73 4.86 -7.74 -2.71
C TYR A 73 3.83 -7.55 -3.81
N ALA A 74 4.25 -7.82 -5.03
CA ALA A 74 3.46 -7.61 -6.23
C ALA A 74 2.90 -8.94 -6.71
N PHE A 75 1.59 -8.96 -6.94
CA PHE A 75 0.88 -10.07 -7.57
C PHE A 75 0.19 -9.57 -8.83
N SER A 76 0.04 -10.42 -9.83
CA SER A 76 -0.85 -10.16 -10.94
C SER A 76 -2.28 -10.13 -10.42
N ALA A 77 -3.00 -9.03 -10.65
CA ALA A 77 -4.40 -8.89 -10.26
C ALA A 77 -5.36 -9.62 -11.23
N VAL A 78 -4.82 -10.33 -12.23
CA VAL A 78 -5.59 -11.14 -13.18
C VAL A 78 -5.72 -12.58 -12.68
N ASP A 79 -4.61 -13.19 -12.26
CA ASP A 79 -4.53 -14.62 -11.92
C ASP A 79 -3.97 -14.89 -10.50
N GLY A 80 -3.55 -13.85 -9.77
CA GLY A 80 -3.01 -13.99 -8.42
C GLY A 80 -1.60 -14.59 -8.36
N SER A 81 -0.90 -14.67 -9.49
CA SER A 81 0.51 -15.12 -9.56
C SER A 81 1.44 -14.07 -8.94
N PHE A 82 2.53 -14.53 -8.32
CA PHE A 82 3.56 -13.65 -7.76
C PHE A 82 4.41 -13.04 -8.88
N VAL A 83 4.70 -11.74 -8.80
CA VAL A 83 5.42 -10.99 -9.83
C VAL A 83 6.81 -10.57 -9.34
N SER A 84 6.86 -9.87 -8.22
CA SER A 84 8.11 -9.38 -7.65
C SER A 84 7.92 -8.96 -6.19
N CYS A 85 9.03 -8.63 -5.54
CA CYS A 85 9.05 -7.94 -4.26
C CYS A 85 10.21 -6.97 -4.21
N CYS A 86 10.06 -5.92 -3.40
CA CYS A 86 11.15 -5.02 -3.09
C CYS A 86 10.86 -4.28 -1.77
N THR A 87 11.91 -3.72 -1.17
CA THR A 87 11.81 -3.02 0.12
C THR A 87 12.39 -1.60 0.03
N CYS A 88 11.83 -0.69 0.82
CA CYS A 88 12.34 0.67 1.00
C CYS A 88 12.44 1.03 2.49
N PRO A 89 13.56 1.62 2.95
CA PRO A 89 13.55 2.35 4.21
C PRO A 89 12.70 3.62 4.10
N VAL A 90 11.86 3.83 5.10
CA VAL A 90 11.04 5.04 5.26
C VAL A 90 11.30 5.63 6.64
N ALA A 91 12.09 6.69 6.72
CA ALA A 91 12.31 7.42 7.96
C ALA A 91 11.05 8.17 8.40
N PRO A 92 10.89 8.47 9.70
CA PRO A 92 9.76 9.23 10.22
C PRO A 92 9.52 10.54 9.48
N ASN A 93 8.27 10.82 9.12
CA ASN A 93 7.85 12.00 8.35
C ASN A 93 8.44 12.10 6.93
N ALA A 94 9.19 11.09 6.49
CA ALA A 94 9.66 10.99 5.12
C ALA A 94 8.71 10.11 4.29
N ALA A 95 8.77 10.29 2.97
CA ALA A 95 8.01 9.49 2.02
C ALA A 95 8.92 8.83 1.00
N ARG A 96 8.45 7.72 0.44
CA ARG A 96 9.00 7.05 -0.74
C ARG A 96 7.94 7.01 -1.81
N VAL A 97 8.36 7.25 -3.05
CA VAL A 97 7.52 7.11 -4.23
C VAL A 97 8.15 6.03 -5.09
N ILE A 98 7.42 4.95 -5.33
CA ILE A 98 7.81 3.88 -6.24
C ILE A 98 6.79 3.80 -7.38
N THR A 99 7.13 3.11 -8.45
CA THR A 99 6.20 2.91 -9.57
C THR A 99 5.94 1.45 -9.87
N VAL A 100 4.75 1.16 -10.41
CA VAL A 100 4.42 -0.22 -10.78
C VAL A 100 5.33 -0.68 -11.92
N ASN A 101 5.61 0.15 -12.92
CA ASN A 101 6.44 -0.30 -14.05
C ASN A 101 7.88 -0.58 -13.66
N ARG A 102 8.47 0.22 -12.77
CA ARG A 102 9.92 0.20 -12.54
C ARG A 102 10.31 -0.67 -11.35
N ASP A 103 9.47 -0.70 -10.32
CA ASP A 103 9.76 -1.38 -9.06
C ASP A 103 9.03 -2.71 -8.95
N LEU A 104 7.73 -2.74 -9.29
CA LEU A 104 6.86 -3.89 -8.97
C LEU A 104 6.60 -4.85 -10.14
N ALA A 105 6.71 -4.36 -11.37
CA ALA A 105 6.50 -5.14 -12.58
C ALA A 105 7.52 -4.78 -13.68
N PRO A 106 8.84 -4.77 -13.39
CA PRO A 106 9.88 -4.37 -14.34
C PRO A 106 9.93 -5.28 -15.58
N ASN A 107 9.59 -6.55 -15.42
CA ASN A 107 9.69 -7.57 -16.47
C ASN A 107 8.34 -7.93 -17.10
N ALA A 108 7.25 -7.23 -16.72
CA ALA A 108 5.93 -7.52 -17.28
C ALA A 108 5.83 -7.07 -18.74
N ASN A 109 5.22 -7.88 -19.60
CA ASN A 109 4.92 -7.46 -20.97
C ASN A 109 3.76 -6.45 -20.96
N LYS A 110 4.08 -5.19 -21.24
CA LYS A 110 3.14 -4.04 -21.18
C LYS A 110 2.56 -3.64 -22.54
N SER A 111 2.79 -4.44 -23.59
CA SER A 111 2.36 -4.15 -24.97
C SER A 111 1.48 -5.27 -25.52
N PRO A 112 0.24 -4.99 -25.98
CA PRO A 112 -0.62 -3.80 -25.74
C PRO A 112 -1.34 -3.86 -24.38
N THR A 113 -0.89 -4.74 -23.48
CA THR A 113 -1.64 -5.16 -22.29
C THR A 113 -1.46 -4.21 -21.11
N THR A 114 -2.56 -3.80 -20.51
CA THR A 114 -2.58 -3.16 -19.20
C THR A 114 -2.15 -4.17 -18.13
N VAL A 115 -1.07 -3.86 -17.42
CA VAL A 115 -0.60 -4.65 -16.27
C VAL A 115 -1.38 -4.19 -15.05
N ARG A 116 -2.17 -5.09 -14.47
CA ARG A 116 -2.88 -4.87 -13.21
C ARG A 116 -2.11 -5.59 -12.10
N THR A 117 -1.61 -4.82 -11.13
CA THR A 117 -0.77 -5.35 -10.05
C THR A 117 -1.48 -5.16 -8.72
N LEU A 118 -1.79 -6.26 -8.04
CA LEU A 118 -2.18 -6.24 -6.63
C LEU A 118 -0.89 -6.06 -5.80
N VAL A 119 -0.84 -5.01 -5.02
CA VAL A 119 0.29 -4.66 -4.17
C VAL A 119 -0.10 -4.92 -2.73
N LYS A 120 0.73 -5.72 -2.06
CA LYS A 120 0.65 -6.00 -0.63
C LYS A 120 1.81 -5.28 0.03
N LEU A 121 1.51 -4.35 0.94
CA LEU A 121 2.48 -3.56 1.68
C LEU A 121 2.54 -4.06 3.12
N ILE A 122 3.74 -4.36 3.59
CA ILE A 122 4.00 -4.72 4.99
C ILE A 122 5.07 -3.83 5.60
N GLY A 123 4.75 -3.21 6.74
CA GLY A 123 5.71 -2.51 7.59
C GLY A 123 6.47 -3.46 8.50
N THR A 124 7.79 -3.31 8.57
CA THR A 124 8.67 -4.10 9.46
C THR A 124 9.77 -3.25 10.08
N LEU A 125 10.34 -3.68 11.20
CA LEU A 125 11.48 -2.99 11.79
C LEU A 125 12.77 -3.28 11.03
N PRO A 126 13.63 -2.29 10.82
CA PRO A 126 15.00 -2.52 10.40
C PRO A 126 15.72 -3.44 11.39
N VAL A 127 16.54 -4.37 10.88
CA VAL A 127 17.41 -5.23 11.68
C VAL A 127 18.84 -4.75 11.50
N ALA A 128 19.52 -4.42 12.60
CA ALA A 128 20.88 -3.88 12.57
C ALA A 128 21.06 -2.66 11.63
N GLY A 129 20.03 -1.80 11.52
CA GLY A 129 20.06 -0.61 10.67
C GLY A 129 19.90 -0.91 9.17
N VAL A 130 19.41 -2.11 8.83
CA VAL A 130 19.20 -2.54 7.45
C VAL A 130 17.73 -2.94 7.25
N CYS A 131 17.17 -2.51 6.12
CA CYS A 131 15.94 -3.09 5.62
C CYS A 131 16.29 -4.32 4.80
N GLU A 132 16.13 -5.46 5.44
CA GLU A 132 16.25 -6.75 4.78
C GLU A 132 15.31 -6.82 3.57
N GLY A 133 15.75 -7.49 2.51
CA GLY A 133 14.90 -7.70 1.33
C GLY A 133 13.59 -8.38 1.72
N GLY A 134 12.51 -8.13 0.96
CA GLY A 134 11.17 -8.66 1.27
C GLY A 134 11.07 -10.18 1.49
N ALA A 135 12.12 -10.98 1.23
CA ALA A 135 12.14 -12.42 1.48
C ALA A 135 12.30 -12.78 2.97
N THR A 136 12.85 -11.88 3.79
CA THR A 136 13.20 -12.14 5.19
C THR A 136 12.48 -11.21 6.18
N ALA A 137 11.54 -10.41 5.69
CA ALA A 137 10.84 -9.36 6.45
C ALA A 137 9.88 -9.89 7.55
N ALA A 138 9.82 -11.19 7.81
CA ALA A 138 8.84 -11.80 8.71
C ALA A 138 9.05 -11.51 10.21
N SER A 139 10.23 -11.03 10.62
CA SER A 139 10.64 -11.14 12.03
C SER A 139 10.07 -10.07 12.96
N THR A 140 9.62 -8.91 12.47
CA THR A 140 9.06 -7.83 13.32
C THR A 140 8.07 -6.94 12.57
N LEU A 141 6.84 -7.41 12.38
CA LEU A 141 5.76 -6.59 11.82
C LEU A 141 5.53 -5.33 12.65
N THR A 142 5.34 -4.19 12.00
CA THR A 142 5.10 -2.91 12.68
C THR A 142 4.12 -2.04 11.91
N SER A 143 3.34 -1.27 12.66
CA SER A 143 2.43 -0.28 12.12
C SER A 143 3.13 1.08 11.93
N GLY A 144 2.44 2.06 11.36
CA GLY A 144 2.97 3.41 11.15
C GLY A 144 3.34 3.72 9.69
N LEU A 145 3.03 2.83 8.75
CA LEU A 145 3.06 3.17 7.33
C LEU A 145 1.68 3.62 6.89
N VAL A 146 1.63 4.61 6.02
CA VAL A 146 0.42 4.98 5.27
C VAL A 146 0.81 5.07 3.81
N ALA A 147 -0.01 4.50 2.92
CA ALA A 147 0.27 4.53 1.49
C ALA A 147 -0.92 4.99 0.66
N TRP A 148 -0.61 5.62 -0.46
CA TRP A 148 -1.58 6.06 -1.47
C TRP A 148 -1.07 5.67 -2.84
N ARG A 149 -2.00 5.36 -3.75
CA ARG A 149 -1.71 5.23 -5.17
C ARG A 149 -2.24 6.44 -5.91
N SER A 150 -1.47 6.92 -6.87
CA SER A 150 -1.90 7.91 -7.84
C SER A 150 -1.88 7.32 -9.25
N ASN A 151 -2.99 7.49 -9.96
CA ASN A 151 -3.08 7.17 -11.39
C ASN A 151 -3.28 8.45 -12.18
N VAL A 152 -2.48 8.64 -13.23
CA VAL A 152 -2.69 9.71 -14.20
C VAL A 152 -3.54 9.16 -15.33
N ILE A 153 -4.77 9.67 -15.44
CA ILE A 153 -5.67 9.35 -16.56
C ILE A 153 -5.50 10.47 -17.58
N THR A 154 -4.97 10.14 -18.75
CA THR A 154 -4.94 11.07 -19.89
C THR A 154 -6.12 10.78 -20.79
N THR A 155 -7.03 11.74 -20.92
CA THR A 155 -8.10 11.70 -21.92
C THR A 155 -7.69 12.61 -23.07
N SER A 156 -7.47 12.02 -24.24
CA SER A 156 -7.18 12.75 -25.48
C SER A 156 -8.44 12.85 -26.33
N SER A 157 -8.91 14.06 -26.59
CA SER A 157 -9.81 14.34 -27.73
C SER A 157 -9.00 14.94 -28.88
N THR A 158 -9.60 15.04 -30.07
CA THR A 158 -8.93 15.61 -31.25
C THR A 158 -8.61 17.11 -31.10
N THR A 159 -9.13 17.78 -30.06
CA THR A 159 -8.97 19.22 -29.84
C THR A 159 -8.38 19.59 -28.48
N ASP A 160 -8.36 18.67 -27.50
CA ASP A 160 -7.84 18.95 -26.16
C ASP A 160 -7.21 17.71 -25.52
N MET A 161 -6.09 17.95 -24.83
CA MET A 161 -5.45 17.00 -23.93
C MET A 161 -5.74 17.40 -22.50
N SER A 162 -6.53 16.60 -21.78
CA SER A 162 -6.74 16.76 -20.35
C SER A 162 -6.16 15.57 -19.58
N SER A 163 -5.42 15.88 -18.52
CA SER A 163 -4.91 14.90 -17.58
C SER A 163 -5.51 15.17 -16.21
N TYR A 164 -6.03 14.11 -15.58
CA TYR A 164 -6.51 14.19 -14.20
C TYR A 164 -5.80 13.12 -13.39
N GLN A 165 -5.32 13.51 -12.21
CA GLN A 165 -4.71 12.61 -11.25
C GLN A 165 -5.77 12.17 -10.24
N THR A 166 -5.91 10.85 -10.09
CA THR A 166 -6.77 10.27 -9.05
C THR A 166 -5.88 9.64 -8.00
N GLU A 167 -6.14 9.98 -6.74
CA GLU A 167 -5.46 9.39 -5.60
C GLU A 167 -6.41 8.45 -4.86
N SER A 168 -5.90 7.32 -4.38
CA SER A 168 -6.66 6.41 -3.52
C SER A 168 -5.75 5.85 -2.44
N PRO A 169 -6.19 5.80 -1.17
CA PRO A 169 -5.41 5.19 -0.12
C PRO A 169 -5.32 3.67 -0.32
N PHE A 170 -4.25 3.08 0.21
CA PHE A 170 -4.23 1.65 0.46
C PHE A 170 -5.19 1.32 1.59
N VAL A 171 -5.75 0.12 1.56
CA VAL A 171 -6.74 -0.34 2.53
C VAL A 171 -6.06 -1.27 3.53
N PRO A 172 -6.14 -0.98 4.84
CA PRO A 172 -5.70 -1.90 5.88
C PRO A 172 -6.43 -3.25 5.77
N ALA A 173 -5.70 -4.36 5.97
CA ALA A 173 -6.27 -5.70 5.88
C ALA A 173 -5.72 -6.61 6.99
N VAL A 174 -6.39 -7.74 7.20
CA VAL A 174 -5.94 -8.77 8.15
C VAL A 174 -4.93 -9.68 7.46
N LEU A 175 -3.75 -9.82 8.05
CA LEU A 175 -2.69 -10.69 7.55
C LEU A 175 -2.79 -12.07 8.21
N SER A 176 -2.97 -13.12 7.40
CA SER A 176 -2.90 -14.50 7.88
C SER A 176 -1.48 -15.06 7.76
N ALA A 177 -1.16 -16.09 8.55
CA ALA A 177 0.13 -16.76 8.48
C ALA A 177 0.39 -17.39 7.09
N GLY A 178 -0.65 -17.98 6.47
CA GLY A 178 -0.55 -18.55 5.13
C GLY A 178 -0.30 -17.50 4.05
N GLU A 179 -0.90 -16.32 4.19
CA GLU A 179 -0.66 -15.20 3.27
C GLU A 179 0.77 -14.66 3.41
N LEU A 180 1.23 -14.47 4.65
CA LEU A 180 2.62 -14.08 4.92
C LEU A 180 3.60 -15.09 4.30
N ASN A 181 3.37 -16.39 4.52
CA ASN A 181 4.21 -17.44 3.94
C ASN A 181 4.23 -17.38 2.40
N LYS A 182 3.07 -17.16 1.76
CA LYS A 182 2.98 -17.02 0.29
C LYS A 182 3.82 -15.84 -0.23
N MET A 183 3.80 -14.71 0.47
CA MET A 183 4.59 -13.53 0.11
C MET A 183 6.09 -13.77 0.28
N LEU A 184 6.51 -14.38 1.39
CA LEU A 184 7.91 -14.66 1.67
C LEU A 184 8.49 -15.67 0.66
N VAL A 185 7.81 -16.80 0.44
CA VAL A 185 8.24 -17.83 -0.53
C VAL A 185 8.27 -17.27 -1.96
N GLY A 186 7.28 -16.46 -2.34
CA GLY A 186 7.28 -15.79 -3.65
C GLY A 186 8.49 -14.88 -3.81
N CYS A 187 8.82 -14.11 -2.78
CA CYS A 187 9.94 -13.19 -2.79
C CYS A 187 11.29 -13.90 -2.77
N GLU A 188 11.41 -15.00 -2.04
CA GLU A 188 12.60 -15.87 -2.05
C GLU A 188 12.84 -16.43 -3.46
N ASN A 189 11.82 -16.97 -4.11
CA ASN A 189 11.94 -17.46 -5.50
C ASN A 189 12.33 -16.33 -6.46
N TYR A 190 11.75 -15.14 -6.28
CA TYR A 190 12.12 -13.97 -7.07
C TYR A 190 13.58 -13.57 -6.87
N SER A 191 14.11 -13.64 -5.64
CA SER A 191 15.51 -13.30 -5.34
C SER A 191 16.53 -14.12 -6.14
N GLN A 192 16.17 -15.34 -6.54
CA GLN A 192 17.03 -16.24 -7.33
C GLN A 192 17.07 -15.90 -8.83
N LEU A 193 16.23 -14.97 -9.31
CA LEU A 193 16.20 -14.58 -10.71
C LEU A 193 17.36 -13.62 -11.05
N PRO A 194 17.99 -13.71 -12.24
CA PRO A 194 19.16 -12.89 -12.60
C PRO A 194 18.95 -11.37 -12.56
N ASN A 195 17.71 -10.89 -12.71
CA ASN A 195 17.35 -9.47 -12.69
C ASN A 195 16.49 -9.11 -11.47
N SER A 196 16.58 -9.89 -10.40
CA SER A 196 15.86 -9.63 -9.16
C SER A 196 16.45 -8.41 -8.45
N ARG A 197 15.59 -7.61 -7.81
CA ARG A 197 16.03 -6.48 -6.99
C ARG A 197 15.20 -6.41 -5.73
N LEU A 198 15.83 -6.70 -4.59
CA LEU A 198 15.15 -6.75 -3.30
C LEU A 198 15.00 -5.38 -2.62
N ILE A 199 15.71 -4.37 -3.11
CA ILE A 199 15.47 -2.96 -2.78
C ILE A 199 14.72 -2.35 -3.96
N CYS A 200 13.71 -1.50 -3.73
CA CYS A 200 12.99 -0.87 -4.84
C CYS A 200 13.90 0.16 -5.54
N ARG A 201 13.78 0.27 -6.87
CA ARG A 201 14.62 1.16 -7.70
C ARG A 201 14.65 2.57 -7.17
N ASP A 202 13.50 3.07 -6.77
CA ASP A 202 13.32 4.45 -6.34
C ASP A 202 13.68 4.68 -4.86
N CYS A 203 14.30 3.69 -4.23
CA CYS A 203 14.70 3.71 -2.82
C CYS A 203 16.21 3.51 -2.62
N GLN A 204 17.00 3.47 -3.70
CA GLN A 204 18.47 3.52 -3.64
C GLN A 204 18.98 4.96 -3.67
#